data_AF-A0AAW7I3H1-F1
#
_entry.id   AF-A0AAW7I3H1-F1
#
_cell.length_a   1.000
_cell.length_b   1.000
_cell.length_c   1.000
_cell.angle_alpha   90.00
_cell.angle_beta   90.00
_cell.angle_gamma   90.00
#
_symmetry.space_group_name_H-M   'P 1'
#
loop_
_entity.id
_entity.type
_entity.pdbx_description
1 polymer ?
#
loop_
_entity_poly.entity_id
_entity_poly.type
_entity_poly.pdbx_seq_one_letter_code
_entity_poly.pdbx_strand_id
1 'polypeptide(L)'
;MTLQFNAMALAILILSAVQGCSDPDSSATATPSGPVLAVHYESAPLIPVTIAGEQYQFLLDTGASITVIDRRLASRFKTLGLSELPRAYQADFANVASVSGQVGSDQLEFVQPVPFSVGSVTIDDSDLWGTMDFELFSQSIGTRIDGVLGIDTIRRFNWVFDNEQHQISASLRAPSAAAFERCIGYEDSYNRSPAIYLTHGESSVRMYLDTGADQSYVDRAFIDFMADKQALLGAGASPRKGADASGMQAASEHILTDLQFDERPLGQLRVSENGNDKYALGLDFVNRFKRFAIIPGRMMICYDAGSLARQLPPFLRNIAVRFDGKHLQIYYNDEQALIPYGLKNSDLIERVNGVAYRPIEIDKVRELLNTSKPGSLKMRVIREGKALDIAI
;
A
#
# COMPACT_ATOMS: atom_id res chain seq x y z
N MET A 1 -35.76 60.15 9.29
CA MET A 1 -35.49 58.83 8.70
C MET A 1 -34.40 58.16 9.51
N THR A 2 -34.83 57.36 10.48
CA THR A 2 -33.99 56.61 11.42
C THR A 2 -34.84 55.42 11.80
N LEU A 3 -34.47 54.22 11.34
CA LEU A 3 -35.17 52.98 11.69
C LEU A 3 -34.27 52.19 12.64
N GLN A 4 -34.75 52.11 13.88
CA GLN A 4 -34.17 51.39 15.00
C GLN A 4 -34.47 49.89 14.92
N PHE A 5 -33.57 49.15 15.57
CA PHE A 5 -33.60 47.75 15.94
C PHE A 5 -34.94 47.25 16.48
N ASN A 6 -35.30 46.01 16.12
CA ASN A 6 -36.15 45.14 16.94
C ASN A 6 -35.51 43.75 17.04
N ALA A 7 -35.34 43.29 18.28
CA ALA A 7 -35.00 41.94 18.66
C ALA A 7 -36.28 41.08 18.77
N MET A 8 -36.22 39.83 18.31
CA MET A 8 -37.11 38.69 18.62
C MET A 8 -36.68 37.53 17.71
N ALA A 9 -36.71 36.25 18.06
CA ALA A 9 -37.00 35.51 19.28
C ALA A 9 -36.38 34.11 19.11
N LEU A 10 -35.94 33.53 20.22
CA LEU A 10 -35.39 32.18 20.34
C LEU A 10 -36.55 31.15 20.25
N ALA A 11 -36.57 30.32 19.20
CA ALA A 11 -37.54 29.23 19.07
C ALA A 11 -36.99 27.95 19.70
N ILE A 12 -37.54 27.59 20.87
CA ILE A 12 -37.35 26.28 21.52
C ILE A 12 -38.35 25.32 20.87
N LEU A 13 -37.85 24.32 20.12
CA LEU A 13 -38.68 23.23 19.61
C LEU A 13 -38.63 22.03 20.58
N ILE A 14 -39.79 21.69 21.12
CA ILE A 14 -40.03 20.62 22.07
C ILE A 14 -40.13 19.29 21.30
N LEU A 15 -39.26 18.33 21.62
CA LEU A 15 -39.33 16.95 21.12
C LEU A 15 -40.38 16.17 21.93
N SER A 16 -41.45 15.74 21.28
CA SER A 16 -42.41 14.77 21.79
C SER A 16 -41.87 13.35 21.57
N ALA A 17 -41.54 12.67 22.68
CA ALA A 17 -41.21 11.25 22.69
C ALA A 17 -42.49 10.43 22.56
N VAL A 18 -42.65 9.70 21.45
CA VAL A 18 -43.64 8.64 21.31
C VAL A 18 -42.95 7.33 21.71
N GLN A 19 -43.34 6.77 22.85
CA GLN A 19 -42.87 5.47 23.32
C GLN A 19 -43.47 4.38 22.42
N GLY A 20 -42.65 3.80 21.55
CA GLY A 20 -42.97 2.58 20.82
C GLY A 20 -42.67 1.36 21.69
N CYS A 21 -43.59 0.39 21.68
CA CYS A 21 -43.51 -0.88 22.38
C CYS A 21 -42.22 -1.64 22.06
N SER A 22 -41.51 -2.08 23.09
CA SER A 22 -40.38 -3.00 23.00
C SER A 22 -40.89 -4.45 22.97
N ASP A 23 -40.75 -5.12 21.85
CA ASP A 23 -40.74 -6.59 21.81
C ASP A 23 -39.38 -7.08 22.34
N PRO A 24 -39.34 -7.94 23.37
CA PRO A 24 -38.12 -8.60 23.80
C PRO A 24 -38.08 -9.99 23.18
N ASP A 25 -37.55 -10.11 21.96
CA ASP A 25 -36.83 -11.33 21.54
C ASP A 25 -36.15 -11.13 20.18
N SER A 26 -34.87 -10.81 20.26
CA SER A 26 -33.89 -11.30 19.32
C SER A 26 -32.60 -11.36 20.11
N SER A 27 -32.15 -12.57 20.41
CA SER A 27 -30.76 -12.87 20.71
C SER A 27 -29.92 -12.46 19.49
N ALA A 28 -29.74 -11.16 19.30
CA ALA A 28 -28.70 -10.61 18.46
C ALA A 28 -27.41 -11.02 19.16
N THR A 29 -26.79 -12.09 18.66
CA THR A 29 -25.43 -12.47 18.98
C THR A 29 -24.61 -11.19 18.89
N ALA A 30 -24.24 -10.62 20.04
CA ALA A 30 -23.57 -9.34 20.08
C ALA A 30 -22.30 -9.49 19.23
N THR A 31 -22.28 -8.85 18.07
CA THR A 31 -21.13 -8.89 17.19
C THR A 31 -19.94 -8.45 18.04
N PRO A 32 -18.87 -9.27 18.14
CA PRO A 32 -17.74 -8.97 18.99
C PRO A 32 -17.30 -7.52 18.79
N SER A 33 -17.14 -6.79 19.89
CA SER A 33 -16.75 -5.37 19.82
C SER A 33 -15.30 -5.16 19.42
N GLY A 34 -14.52 -6.24 19.31
CA GLY A 34 -13.11 -6.23 18.93
C GLY A 34 -12.88 -6.41 17.43
N PRO A 35 -11.63 -6.26 16.98
CA PRO A 35 -11.26 -6.54 15.60
C PRO A 35 -11.50 -8.02 15.26
N VAL A 36 -11.91 -8.28 14.02
CA VAL A 36 -12.05 -9.64 13.48
C VAL A 36 -10.70 -10.21 13.03
N LEU A 37 -9.71 -9.33 12.86
CA LEU A 37 -8.32 -9.65 12.54
C LEU A 37 -7.40 -8.60 13.18
N ALA A 38 -6.30 -9.04 13.78
CA ALA A 38 -5.19 -8.19 14.18
C ALA A 38 -3.88 -8.92 13.87
N VAL A 39 -2.98 -8.27 13.11
CA VAL A 39 -1.73 -8.88 12.63
C VAL A 39 -0.57 -7.92 12.76
N HIS A 40 0.62 -8.47 12.97
CA HIS A 40 1.85 -7.69 13.04
C HIS A 40 2.21 -7.08 11.67
N TYR A 41 2.66 -5.84 11.66
CA TYR A 41 2.98 -5.05 10.47
C TYR A 41 4.38 -4.42 10.61
N GLU A 42 5.31 -4.83 9.74
CA GLU A 42 6.68 -4.29 9.70
C GLU A 42 6.84 -3.25 8.58
N SER A 43 6.69 -3.68 7.32
CA SER A 43 6.82 -2.82 6.14
C SER A 43 5.73 -3.10 5.10
N ALA A 44 5.51 -4.36 4.74
CA ALA A 44 4.43 -4.77 3.85
C ALA A 44 3.16 -5.17 4.62
N PRO A 45 1.96 -4.75 4.19
CA PRO A 45 0.70 -5.05 4.88
C PRO A 45 0.19 -6.46 4.55
N LEU A 46 0.81 -7.45 5.19
CA LEU A 46 0.52 -8.86 4.94
C LEU A 46 -0.62 -9.37 5.81
N ILE A 47 -1.62 -9.95 5.16
CA ILE A 47 -2.87 -10.42 5.73
C ILE A 47 -2.99 -11.94 5.55
N PRO A 48 -3.18 -12.71 6.63
CA PRO A 48 -3.45 -14.13 6.53
C PRO A 48 -4.88 -14.33 6.01
N VAL A 49 -4.99 -15.13 4.96
CA VAL A 49 -6.26 -15.50 4.33
C VAL A 49 -6.41 -17.01 4.39
N THR A 50 -7.57 -17.50 4.82
CA THR A 50 -7.85 -18.94 4.84
C THR A 50 -8.69 -19.32 3.62
N ILE A 51 -8.19 -20.22 2.78
CA ILE A 51 -8.91 -20.75 1.60
C ILE A 51 -8.93 -22.26 1.71
N ALA A 52 -10.12 -22.86 1.66
CA ALA A 52 -10.30 -24.31 1.81
C ALA A 52 -9.59 -24.92 3.04
N GLY A 53 -9.54 -24.18 4.15
CA GLY A 53 -8.94 -24.62 5.42
C GLY A 53 -7.43 -24.42 5.54
N GLU A 54 -6.75 -23.92 4.50
CA GLU A 54 -5.32 -23.61 4.51
C GLU A 54 -5.08 -22.12 4.58
N GLN A 55 -4.04 -21.69 5.30
CA GLN A 55 -3.68 -20.29 5.46
C GLN A 55 -2.63 -19.88 4.41
N TYR A 56 -2.87 -18.72 3.80
CA TYR A 56 -2.07 -18.09 2.75
C TYR A 56 -1.74 -16.66 3.14
N GLN A 57 -0.66 -16.11 2.56
CA GLN A 57 -0.29 -14.70 2.80
C GLN A 57 -0.69 -13.81 1.64
N PHE A 58 -1.50 -12.81 1.92
CA PHE A 58 -1.99 -11.86 0.93
C PHE A 58 -1.49 -10.45 1.25
N LEU A 59 -1.15 -9.68 0.22
CA LEU A 59 -0.92 -8.25 0.37
C LEU A 59 -2.26 -7.51 0.45
N LEU A 60 -2.40 -6.59 1.41
CA LEU A 60 -3.54 -5.66 1.44
C LEU A 60 -3.26 -4.52 0.45
N ASP A 61 -3.98 -4.49 -0.67
CA ASP A 61 -3.68 -3.60 -1.79
C ASP A 61 -4.92 -2.81 -2.21
N THR A 62 -4.98 -1.54 -1.78
CA THR A 62 -6.04 -0.64 -2.23
C THR A 62 -5.90 -0.22 -3.69
N GLY A 63 -4.74 -0.40 -4.32
CA GLY A 63 -4.47 -0.19 -5.75
C GLY A 63 -5.06 -1.28 -6.65
N ALA A 64 -5.30 -2.47 -6.12
CA ALA A 64 -5.91 -3.58 -6.86
C ALA A 64 -7.45 -3.47 -6.88
N SER A 65 -8.04 -3.52 -8.08
CA SER A 65 -9.50 -3.50 -8.26
C SER A 65 -10.21 -4.76 -7.77
N ILE A 66 -9.55 -5.91 -7.86
CA ILE A 66 -10.08 -7.21 -7.45
C ILE A 66 -9.02 -7.99 -6.67
N THR A 67 -9.46 -9.00 -5.95
CA THR A 67 -8.58 -9.99 -5.34
C THR A 67 -7.88 -10.79 -6.44
N VAL A 68 -6.55 -10.94 -6.32
CA VAL A 68 -5.71 -11.66 -7.28
C VAL A 68 -4.91 -12.71 -6.54
N ILE A 69 -4.85 -13.94 -7.05
CA ILE A 69 -4.12 -15.04 -6.41
C ILE A 69 -2.95 -15.54 -7.25
N ASP A 70 -1.95 -16.10 -6.60
CA ASP A 70 -0.80 -16.70 -7.26
C ASP A 70 -1.21 -17.88 -8.15
N ARG A 71 -0.63 -17.94 -9.35
CA ARG A 71 -0.96 -18.96 -10.37
C ARG A 71 -0.84 -20.40 -9.85
N ARG A 72 0.07 -20.67 -8.93
CA ARG A 72 0.20 -22.00 -8.30
C ARG A 72 -1.01 -22.31 -7.43
N LEU A 73 -1.51 -21.34 -6.68
CA LEU A 73 -2.74 -21.48 -5.90
C LEU A 73 -3.97 -21.58 -6.81
N ALA A 74 -4.03 -20.74 -7.86
CA ALA A 74 -5.10 -20.70 -8.84
C ALA A 74 -5.32 -22.03 -9.57
N SER A 75 -4.24 -22.81 -9.80
CA SER A 75 -4.30 -24.12 -10.45
C SER A 75 -5.21 -25.15 -9.76
N ARG A 76 -5.64 -24.88 -8.53
CA ARG A 76 -6.58 -25.71 -7.76
C ARG A 76 -8.05 -25.40 -8.03
N PHE A 77 -8.34 -24.30 -8.74
CA PHE A 77 -9.68 -23.79 -8.96
C PHE A 77 -10.03 -23.81 -10.44
N LYS A 78 -11.33 -23.62 -10.73
CA LYS A 78 -11.82 -23.59 -12.11
C LYS A 78 -11.39 -22.29 -12.78
N THR A 79 -10.59 -22.38 -13.83
CA THR A 79 -10.28 -21.25 -14.73
C THR A 79 -11.52 -20.74 -15.45
N LEU A 80 -11.60 -19.43 -15.63
CA LEU A 80 -12.64 -18.72 -16.38
C LEU A 80 -11.99 -17.97 -17.55
N GLY A 81 -12.53 -18.12 -18.75
CA GLY A 81 -12.20 -17.26 -19.87
C GLY A 81 -12.84 -15.87 -19.74
N LEU A 82 -12.24 -14.86 -20.35
CA LEU A 82 -12.80 -13.49 -20.37
C LEU A 82 -14.25 -13.46 -20.87
N SER A 83 -14.59 -14.29 -21.86
CA SER A 83 -15.96 -14.40 -22.41
C SER A 83 -16.98 -15.02 -21.46
N GLU A 84 -16.53 -15.75 -20.44
CA GLU A 84 -17.39 -16.35 -19.40
C GLU A 84 -17.72 -15.34 -18.28
N LEU A 85 -17.00 -14.22 -18.21
CA LEU A 85 -17.24 -13.19 -17.19
C LEU A 85 -18.52 -12.39 -17.49
N PRO A 86 -19.20 -11.85 -16.47
CA PRO A 86 -20.25 -10.85 -16.67
C PRO A 86 -19.76 -9.66 -17.51
N ARG A 87 -20.63 -9.10 -18.36
CA ARG A 87 -20.27 -8.01 -19.30
C ARG A 87 -19.60 -6.80 -18.63
N ALA A 88 -19.97 -6.48 -17.39
CA ALA A 88 -19.34 -5.40 -16.62
C ALA A 88 -17.84 -5.64 -16.45
N TYR A 89 -17.45 -6.85 -16.07
CA TYR A 89 -16.04 -7.23 -15.92
C TYR A 89 -15.33 -7.39 -17.26
N GLN A 90 -16.01 -7.84 -18.31
CA GLN A 90 -15.40 -7.91 -19.64
C GLN A 90 -14.90 -6.53 -20.11
N ALA A 91 -15.69 -5.48 -19.88
CA ALA A 91 -15.30 -4.12 -20.24
C ALA A 91 -14.14 -3.60 -19.38
N ASP A 92 -14.19 -3.84 -18.07
CA ASP A 92 -13.17 -3.39 -17.12
C ASP A 92 -11.82 -4.10 -17.34
N PHE A 93 -11.83 -5.38 -17.71
CA PHE A 93 -10.62 -6.19 -17.88
C PHE A 93 -10.19 -6.40 -19.34
N ALA A 94 -10.85 -5.79 -20.31
CA ALA A 94 -10.39 -5.78 -21.70
C ALA A 94 -9.02 -5.09 -21.86
N ASN A 95 -8.69 -4.15 -20.97
CA ASN A 95 -7.42 -3.42 -20.94
C ASN A 95 -6.92 -3.28 -19.50
N VAL A 96 -6.33 -4.33 -18.94
CA VAL A 96 -5.74 -4.27 -17.61
C VAL A 96 -4.44 -3.48 -17.66
N ALA A 97 -4.30 -2.49 -16.78
CA ALA A 97 -3.12 -1.65 -16.67
C ALA A 97 -2.48 -1.79 -15.29
N SER A 98 -1.15 -1.88 -15.29
CA SER A 98 -0.26 -1.74 -14.13
C SER A 98 0.32 -0.31 -14.08
N VAL A 99 1.20 -0.04 -13.13
CA VAL A 99 1.89 1.26 -12.99
C VAL A 99 2.75 1.56 -14.22
N SER A 100 3.38 0.56 -14.84
CA SER A 100 4.32 0.79 -15.95
C SER A 100 3.76 0.47 -17.34
N GLY A 101 2.53 -0.05 -17.45
CA GLY A 101 1.94 -0.36 -18.75
C GLY A 101 0.79 -1.36 -18.70
N GLN A 102 0.33 -1.81 -19.86
CA GLN A 102 -0.69 -2.87 -19.92
C GLN A 102 -0.12 -4.20 -19.39
N VAL A 103 -0.94 -4.92 -18.63
CA VAL A 103 -0.66 -6.30 -18.26
C VAL A 103 -1.00 -7.16 -19.48
N GLY A 104 -0.06 -8.01 -19.90
CA GLY A 104 -0.28 -8.90 -21.05
C GLY A 104 -1.49 -9.80 -20.82
N SER A 105 -2.26 -10.10 -21.88
CA SER A 105 -3.42 -10.99 -21.78
C SER A 105 -3.06 -12.43 -21.41
N ASP A 106 -1.79 -12.80 -21.53
CA ASP A 106 -1.18 -14.05 -21.06
C ASP A 106 -0.69 -14.00 -19.60
N GLN A 107 -0.63 -12.81 -19.01
CA GLN A 107 -0.14 -12.60 -17.65
C GLN A 107 -1.28 -12.64 -16.62
N LEU A 108 -2.50 -12.27 -17.02
CA LEU A 108 -3.67 -12.29 -16.17
C LEU A 108 -4.71 -13.30 -16.68
N GLU A 109 -4.96 -14.33 -15.88
CA GLU A 109 -6.11 -15.23 -16.08
C GLU A 109 -7.15 -14.98 -14.97
N PHE A 110 -8.31 -15.61 -15.10
CA PHE A 110 -9.37 -15.52 -14.11
C PHE A 110 -9.74 -16.90 -13.59
N VAL A 111 -10.16 -16.98 -12.33
CA VAL A 111 -10.68 -18.21 -11.75
C VAL A 111 -11.98 -17.94 -11.02
N GLN A 112 -12.82 -18.97 -10.92
CA GLN A 112 -14.02 -18.94 -10.11
C GLN A 112 -13.64 -18.88 -8.63
N PRO A 113 -14.06 -17.83 -7.89
CA PRO A 113 -13.81 -17.75 -6.46
C PRO A 113 -14.46 -18.90 -5.69
N VAL A 114 -13.82 -19.25 -4.58
CA VAL A 114 -14.40 -20.13 -3.55
C VAL A 114 -14.49 -19.37 -2.24
N PRO A 115 -15.34 -19.80 -1.28
CA PRO A 115 -15.38 -19.16 0.02
C PRO A 115 -14.00 -19.13 0.69
N PHE A 116 -13.66 -17.97 1.25
CA PHE A 116 -12.42 -17.73 1.96
C PHE A 116 -12.67 -16.89 3.21
N SER A 117 -11.69 -16.83 4.12
CA SER A 117 -11.83 -16.08 5.35
C SER A 117 -10.69 -15.08 5.55
N VAL A 118 -11.06 -13.88 6.00
CA VAL A 118 -10.14 -12.86 6.51
C VAL A 118 -10.41 -12.70 8.00
N GLY A 119 -9.47 -13.15 8.83
CA GLY A 119 -9.70 -13.28 10.26
C GLY A 119 -10.88 -14.22 10.57
N SER A 120 -11.80 -13.80 11.42
CA SER A 120 -13.00 -14.59 11.77
C SER A 120 -14.18 -14.45 10.79
N VAL A 121 -14.02 -13.74 9.67
CA VAL A 121 -15.11 -13.45 8.72
C VAL A 121 -14.94 -14.27 7.46
N THR A 122 -15.99 -14.98 7.05
CA THR A 122 -16.04 -15.70 5.78
C THR A 122 -16.69 -14.82 4.71
N ILE A 123 -16.10 -14.85 3.52
CA ILE A 123 -16.52 -14.18 2.30
C ILE A 123 -16.84 -15.29 1.29
N ASP A 124 -18.10 -15.41 0.88
CA ASP A 124 -18.62 -16.48 0.01
C ASP A 124 -19.34 -15.97 -1.24
N ASP A 125 -19.32 -14.66 -1.45
CA ASP A 125 -20.01 -13.90 -2.50
C ASP A 125 -19.02 -13.05 -3.33
N SER A 126 -17.77 -13.51 -3.47
CA SER A 126 -16.82 -12.89 -4.42
C SER A 126 -17.20 -13.25 -5.86
N ASP A 127 -17.29 -12.23 -6.71
CA ASP A 127 -17.68 -12.40 -8.10
C ASP A 127 -16.56 -12.96 -8.99
N LEU A 128 -15.31 -12.56 -8.72
CA LEU A 128 -14.16 -12.85 -9.59
C LEU A 128 -12.83 -12.82 -8.83
N TRP A 129 -11.91 -13.74 -9.15
CA TRP A 129 -10.50 -13.61 -8.79
C TRP A 129 -9.65 -13.55 -10.05
N GLY A 130 -8.68 -12.64 -10.07
CA GLY A 130 -7.60 -12.65 -11.05
C GLY A 130 -6.50 -13.63 -10.63
N THR A 131 -5.61 -13.99 -11.54
CA THR A 131 -4.39 -14.71 -11.20
C THR A 131 -3.18 -14.27 -12.01
N MET A 132 -2.02 -14.20 -11.34
CA MET A 132 -0.73 -13.86 -11.93
C MET A 132 0.41 -14.59 -11.20
N ASP A 133 1.64 -14.43 -11.68
CA ASP A 133 2.84 -14.93 -11.01
C ASP A 133 3.33 -13.92 -9.95
N PHE A 134 3.36 -14.35 -8.68
CA PHE A 134 3.79 -13.51 -7.55
C PHE A 134 5.26 -13.68 -7.18
N GLU A 135 6.07 -14.35 -7.98
CA GLU A 135 7.48 -14.57 -7.68
C GLU A 135 8.22 -13.24 -7.50
N LEU A 136 8.08 -12.27 -8.41
CA LEU A 136 8.74 -10.96 -8.28
C LEU A 136 8.28 -10.19 -7.03
N PHE A 137 6.99 -10.24 -6.70
CA PHE A 137 6.45 -9.62 -5.47
C PHE A 137 7.04 -10.28 -4.22
N SER A 138 7.12 -11.61 -4.21
CA SER A 138 7.70 -12.38 -3.11
C SER A 138 9.18 -12.05 -2.91
N GLN A 139 9.93 -11.98 -4.00
CA GLN A 139 11.34 -11.56 -4.01
C GLN A 139 11.51 -10.13 -3.50
N SER A 140 10.58 -9.23 -3.81
CA SER A 140 10.63 -7.84 -3.37
C SER A 140 10.28 -7.68 -1.90
N ILE A 141 9.26 -8.36 -1.39
CA ILE A 141 8.73 -8.18 -0.04
C ILE A 141 9.53 -8.97 1.02
N GLY A 142 10.22 -10.03 0.61
CA GLY A 142 11.03 -10.82 1.54
C GLY A 142 10.30 -12.01 2.15
N THR A 143 9.14 -12.37 1.61
CA THR A 143 8.39 -13.57 1.98
C THR A 143 7.56 -14.03 0.79
N ARG A 144 7.09 -15.27 0.83
CA ARG A 144 6.16 -15.78 -0.18
C ARG A 144 4.83 -15.05 -0.06
N ILE A 145 4.36 -14.54 -1.20
CA ILE A 145 3.04 -13.95 -1.37
C ILE A 145 2.21 -14.90 -2.22
N ASP A 146 1.01 -15.21 -1.74
CA ASP A 146 0.06 -16.12 -2.41
C ASP A 146 -1.10 -15.37 -3.06
N GLY A 147 -1.20 -14.05 -2.83
CA GLY A 147 -2.16 -13.19 -3.48
C GLY A 147 -2.18 -11.76 -2.97
N VAL A 148 -3.16 -11.02 -3.45
CA VAL A 148 -3.48 -9.64 -3.13
C VAL A 148 -4.97 -9.56 -2.81
N LEU A 149 -5.33 -8.96 -1.68
CA LEU A 149 -6.69 -8.54 -1.38
C LEU A 149 -6.93 -7.16 -1.99
N GLY A 150 -7.79 -7.09 -3.00
CA GLY A 150 -8.14 -5.84 -3.67
C GLY A 150 -9.31 -5.12 -3.01
N ILE A 151 -9.75 -4.02 -3.64
CA ILE A 151 -10.80 -3.15 -3.11
C ILE A 151 -12.16 -3.85 -2.97
N ASP A 152 -12.40 -4.90 -3.77
CA ASP A 152 -13.56 -5.79 -3.68
C ASP A 152 -13.70 -6.46 -2.31
N THR A 153 -12.57 -6.83 -1.70
CA THR A 153 -12.51 -7.41 -0.36
C THR A 153 -12.30 -6.35 0.71
N ILE A 154 -11.41 -5.38 0.48
CA ILE A 154 -11.04 -4.34 1.46
C ILE A 154 -12.27 -3.59 1.96
N ARG A 155 -13.22 -3.27 1.07
CA ARG A 155 -14.45 -2.53 1.42
C ARG A 155 -15.36 -3.22 2.42
N ARG A 156 -15.18 -4.50 2.66
CA ARG A 156 -15.97 -5.28 3.62
C ARG A 156 -15.57 -5.03 5.08
N PHE A 157 -14.43 -4.37 5.30
CA PHE A 157 -13.90 -4.09 6.62
C PHE A 157 -13.50 -2.62 6.77
N ASN A 158 -13.35 -2.21 8.02
CA ASN A 158 -12.65 -0.99 8.39
C ASN A 158 -11.25 -1.38 8.83
N TRP A 159 -10.25 -0.79 8.18
CA TRP A 159 -8.84 -1.14 8.37
C TRP A 159 -8.17 -0.04 9.17
N VAL A 160 -7.36 -0.43 10.16
CA VAL A 160 -6.50 0.50 10.92
C VAL A 160 -5.07 0.00 10.87
N PHE A 161 -4.19 0.83 10.32
CA PHE A 161 -2.74 0.72 10.38
C PHE A 161 -2.27 1.47 11.62
N ASP A 162 -1.75 0.76 12.61
CA ASP A 162 -1.16 1.32 13.82
C ASP A 162 0.37 1.14 13.74
N ASN A 163 1.05 2.21 13.31
CA ASN A 163 2.49 2.22 13.12
C ASN A 163 3.27 2.35 14.44
N GLU A 164 2.62 2.81 15.52
CA GLU A 164 3.24 2.83 16.85
C GLU A 164 3.24 1.43 17.49
N GLN A 165 2.18 0.64 17.24
CA GLN A 165 2.07 -0.73 17.74
C GLN A 165 2.53 -1.79 16.74
N HIS A 166 2.93 -1.41 15.53
CA HIS A 166 3.29 -2.33 14.45
C HIS A 166 2.16 -3.33 14.16
N GLN A 167 0.93 -2.85 14.01
CA GLN A 167 -0.25 -3.70 13.84
C GLN A 167 -1.16 -3.19 12.73
N ILE A 168 -1.71 -4.11 11.94
CA ILE A 168 -2.90 -3.86 11.11
C ILE A 168 -4.09 -4.60 11.72
N SER A 169 -5.22 -3.93 11.84
CA SER A 169 -6.46 -4.53 12.30
C SER A 169 -7.62 -4.31 11.33
N ALA A 170 -8.50 -5.31 11.25
CA ALA A 170 -9.74 -5.25 10.48
C ALA A 170 -10.93 -5.40 11.41
N SER A 171 -11.98 -4.60 11.19
CA SER A 171 -13.19 -4.61 12.01
C SER A 171 -14.44 -4.39 11.18
N LEU A 172 -15.54 -5.06 11.53
CA LEU A 172 -16.83 -4.88 10.86
C LEU A 172 -17.52 -3.57 11.28
N ARG A 173 -17.33 -3.17 12.54
CA ARG A 173 -17.84 -1.90 13.06
C ARG A 173 -16.82 -0.80 12.81
N ALA A 174 -17.25 0.27 12.15
CA ALA A 174 -16.41 1.44 11.93
C ALA A 174 -15.95 2.03 13.28
N PRO A 175 -14.66 2.38 13.43
CA PRO A 175 -14.20 3.07 14.62
C PRO A 175 -14.87 4.44 14.75
N SER A 176 -14.85 5.00 15.96
CA SER A 176 -15.35 6.36 16.18
C SER A 176 -14.40 7.36 15.54
N ALA A 177 -14.93 8.33 14.80
CA ALA A 177 -14.13 9.44 14.27
C ALA A 177 -13.47 10.24 15.41
N ALA A 178 -14.12 10.32 16.58
CA ALA A 178 -13.58 10.99 17.77
C ALA A 178 -12.40 10.23 18.41
N ALA A 179 -12.07 9.02 17.94
CA ALA A 179 -10.89 8.28 18.40
C ALA A 179 -9.60 8.68 17.65
N PHE A 180 -9.70 9.58 16.67
CA PHE A 180 -8.60 10.08 15.85
C PHE A 180 -8.52 11.61 15.94
N GLU A 181 -7.32 12.13 15.71
CA GLU A 181 -7.03 13.56 15.63
C GLU A 181 -7.79 14.22 14.48
N ARG A 182 -7.79 13.59 13.29
CA ARG A 182 -8.44 14.12 12.10
C ARG A 182 -9.14 13.02 11.32
N CYS A 183 -10.22 13.39 10.65
CA CYS A 183 -10.92 12.56 9.68
C CYS A 183 -11.33 13.41 8.49
N ILE A 184 -11.06 12.93 7.28
CA ILE A 184 -11.42 13.59 6.03
C ILE A 184 -12.19 12.63 5.12
N GLY A 185 -13.01 13.19 4.25
CA GLY A 185 -13.64 12.43 3.17
C GLY A 185 -12.62 12.06 2.09
N TYR A 186 -12.86 10.93 1.43
CA TYR A 186 -12.13 10.53 0.24
C TYR A 186 -13.11 10.22 -0.90
N GLU A 187 -12.65 10.28 -2.14
CA GLU A 187 -13.46 9.90 -3.30
C GLU A 187 -13.43 8.40 -3.53
N ASP A 188 -14.61 7.81 -3.72
CA ASP A 188 -14.74 6.37 -3.93
C ASP A 188 -15.60 6.06 -5.16
N SER A 189 -15.35 4.91 -5.79
CA SER A 189 -16.23 4.38 -6.82
C SER A 189 -16.02 2.88 -7.04
N TYR A 190 -17.04 2.20 -7.55
CA TYR A 190 -17.01 0.76 -7.80
C TYR A 190 -15.72 0.33 -8.56
N ASN A 191 -15.05 -0.72 -8.07
CA ASN A 191 -13.77 -1.24 -8.58
C ASN A 191 -12.59 -0.24 -8.69
N ARG A 192 -12.67 0.95 -8.08
CA ARG A 192 -11.56 1.91 -8.03
C ARG A 192 -10.99 2.04 -6.63
N SER A 193 -9.70 2.31 -6.56
CA SER A 193 -9.02 2.68 -5.32
C SER A 193 -9.62 3.96 -4.72
N PRO A 194 -9.60 4.10 -3.39
CA PRO A 194 -10.00 5.34 -2.75
C PRO A 194 -9.01 6.45 -3.14
N ALA A 195 -9.50 7.65 -3.42
CA ALA A 195 -8.66 8.77 -3.84
C ALA A 195 -8.74 9.95 -2.85
N ILE A 196 -7.58 10.54 -2.58
CA ILE A 196 -7.43 11.74 -1.76
C ILE A 196 -6.72 12.83 -2.55
N TYR A 197 -6.68 14.04 -1.99
CA TYR A 197 -6.08 15.19 -2.63
C TYR A 197 -4.81 15.63 -1.91
N LEU A 198 -3.75 15.86 -2.68
CA LEU A 198 -2.62 16.67 -2.24
C LEU A 198 -2.76 18.07 -2.85
N THR A 199 -2.22 19.09 -2.18
CA THR A 199 -2.22 20.46 -2.67
C THR A 199 -0.81 21.04 -2.79
N HIS A 200 -0.62 21.90 -3.77
CA HIS A 200 0.56 22.75 -3.93
C HIS A 200 0.10 24.17 -4.28
N GLY A 201 0.21 25.10 -3.34
CA GLY A 201 -0.42 26.42 -3.46
C GLY A 201 -1.93 26.30 -3.64
N GLU A 202 -2.46 26.87 -4.73
CA GLU A 202 -3.88 26.79 -5.08
C GLU A 202 -4.24 25.58 -5.96
N SER A 203 -3.23 24.80 -6.40
CA SER A 203 -3.45 23.60 -7.22
C SER A 203 -3.67 22.37 -6.35
N SER A 204 -4.57 21.49 -6.79
CA SER A 204 -4.78 20.17 -6.18
C SER A 204 -4.51 19.07 -7.19
N VAL A 205 -3.98 17.94 -6.70
CA VAL A 205 -3.79 16.72 -7.47
C VAL A 205 -4.52 15.58 -6.78
N ARG A 206 -5.29 14.84 -7.57
CA ARG A 206 -6.01 13.65 -7.12
C ARG A 206 -5.06 12.46 -7.14
N MET A 207 -4.91 11.81 -6.00
CA MET A 207 -4.02 10.67 -5.79
C MET A 207 -4.83 9.47 -5.30
N TYR A 208 -4.70 8.32 -5.96
CA TYR A 208 -5.22 7.08 -5.40
C TYR A 208 -4.40 6.63 -4.19
N LEU A 209 -5.02 5.96 -3.24
CA LEU A 209 -4.27 5.27 -2.19
C LEU A 209 -3.91 3.87 -2.69
N ASP A 210 -2.64 3.52 -2.60
CA ASP A 210 -2.13 2.21 -3.01
C ASP A 210 -1.28 1.61 -1.90
N THR A 211 -1.91 0.84 -1.01
CA THR A 211 -1.20 0.13 0.06
C THR A 211 -0.39 -1.07 -0.44
N GLY A 212 -0.52 -1.44 -1.72
CA GLY A 212 0.30 -2.46 -2.37
C GLY A 212 1.66 -1.92 -2.87
N ALA A 213 1.77 -0.60 -3.07
CA ALA A 213 3.00 0.07 -3.47
C ALA A 213 3.85 0.49 -2.27
N ASP A 214 5.16 0.20 -2.30
CA ASP A 214 6.12 0.67 -1.29
C ASP A 214 6.33 2.19 -1.36
N GLN A 215 6.17 2.76 -2.56
CA GLN A 215 6.35 4.17 -2.85
C GLN A 215 5.21 4.77 -3.63
N SER A 216 5.01 6.06 -3.41
CA SER A 216 4.14 6.91 -4.21
C SER A 216 4.66 7.04 -5.64
N TYR A 217 3.76 7.23 -6.60
CA TYR A 217 4.11 7.40 -8.00
C TYR A 217 3.21 8.43 -8.68
N VAL A 218 3.77 9.11 -9.68
CA VAL A 218 3.13 10.18 -10.43
C VAL A 218 3.57 10.12 -11.90
N ASP A 219 2.78 10.73 -12.76
CA ASP A 219 3.12 10.80 -14.18
C ASP A 219 4.22 11.85 -14.46
N ARG A 220 4.74 11.85 -15.69
CA ARG A 220 5.72 12.84 -16.16
C ARG A 220 5.22 14.27 -16.09
N ALA A 221 3.97 14.54 -16.48
CA ALA A 221 3.47 15.91 -16.58
C ALA A 221 3.43 16.59 -15.21
N PHE A 222 3.13 15.84 -14.14
CA PHE A 222 3.18 16.37 -12.78
C PHE A 222 4.61 16.61 -12.29
N ILE A 223 5.58 15.76 -12.68
CA ILE A 223 7.00 16.05 -12.41
C ILE A 223 7.41 17.37 -13.07
N ASP A 224 7.05 17.59 -14.34
CA ASP A 224 7.36 18.82 -15.06
C ASP A 224 6.67 20.03 -14.42
N PHE A 225 5.41 19.90 -14.00
CA PHE A 225 4.71 20.93 -13.23
C PHE A 225 5.46 21.28 -11.92
N MET A 226 5.86 20.28 -11.14
CA MET A 226 6.58 20.52 -9.88
C MET A 226 7.97 21.14 -10.13
N ALA A 227 8.64 20.77 -11.22
CA ALA A 227 9.90 21.38 -11.65
C ALA A 227 9.73 22.88 -11.96
N ASP A 228 8.69 23.24 -12.72
CA ASP A 228 8.36 24.64 -13.05
C ASP A 228 8.05 25.47 -11.80
N LYS A 229 7.52 24.83 -10.76
CA LYS A 229 7.29 25.45 -9.44
C LYS A 229 8.51 25.47 -8.53
N GLN A 230 9.67 25.00 -9.00
CA GLN A 230 10.90 24.85 -8.20
C GLN A 230 10.70 23.96 -6.96
N ALA A 231 9.77 23.01 -7.04
CA ALA A 231 9.35 22.13 -5.95
C ALA A 231 9.93 20.70 -6.09
N LEU A 232 11.14 20.61 -6.68
CA LEU A 232 11.94 19.39 -6.78
C LEU A 232 13.25 19.56 -6.01
N LEU A 233 13.63 18.55 -5.23
CA LEU A 233 14.90 18.52 -4.52
C LEU A 233 15.94 17.67 -5.26
N GLY A 234 17.13 18.25 -5.49
CA GLY A 234 18.26 17.57 -6.14
C GLY A 234 18.34 17.83 -7.64
N ALA A 235 19.47 17.44 -8.26
CA ALA A 235 19.70 17.61 -9.69
C ALA A 235 19.25 16.35 -10.46
N GLY A 236 17.98 16.30 -10.85
CA GLY A 236 17.43 15.29 -11.76
C GLY A 236 17.00 13.97 -11.12
N ALA A 237 16.49 13.07 -11.97
CA ALA A 237 15.96 11.78 -11.56
C ALA A 237 17.05 10.80 -11.13
N SER A 238 16.76 9.99 -10.12
CA SER A 238 17.61 8.85 -9.73
C SER A 238 17.04 7.56 -10.33
N PRO A 239 17.81 6.80 -11.14
CA PRO A 239 17.32 5.54 -11.70
C PRO A 239 17.17 4.50 -10.59
N ARG A 240 16.02 3.81 -10.55
CA ARG A 240 15.74 2.69 -9.65
C ARG A 240 15.08 1.55 -10.39
N LYS A 241 15.18 0.34 -9.86
CA LYS A 241 14.42 -0.81 -10.35
C LYS A 241 13.33 -1.15 -9.34
N GLY A 242 12.12 -1.39 -9.84
CA GLY A 242 10.95 -1.79 -9.06
C GLY A 242 10.20 -2.90 -9.77
N ALA A 243 9.35 -3.63 -9.03
CA ALA A 243 8.45 -4.64 -9.59
C ALA A 243 7.03 -4.09 -9.60
N ASP A 244 6.28 -4.34 -10.67
CA ASP A 244 4.83 -4.20 -10.69
C ASP A 244 4.19 -5.40 -11.41
N ALA A 245 2.86 -5.37 -11.61
CA ALA A 245 2.12 -6.46 -12.25
C ALA A 245 2.54 -6.75 -13.70
N SER A 246 3.27 -5.85 -14.37
CA SER A 246 3.85 -6.07 -15.70
C SER A 246 5.28 -6.63 -15.67
N GLY A 247 5.90 -6.69 -14.50
CA GLY A 247 7.22 -7.28 -14.28
C GLY A 247 8.23 -6.33 -13.65
N MET A 248 9.52 -6.56 -13.94
CA MET A 248 10.60 -5.70 -13.46
C MET A 248 10.75 -4.47 -14.36
N GLN A 249 10.76 -3.29 -13.74
CA GLN A 249 10.75 -2.01 -14.43
C GLN A 249 11.89 -1.12 -13.94
N ALA A 250 12.44 -0.33 -14.86
CA ALA A 250 13.31 0.78 -14.52
C ALA A 250 12.45 2.04 -14.37
N ALA A 251 12.62 2.74 -13.26
CA ALA A 251 11.88 3.94 -12.94
C ALA A 251 12.83 5.09 -12.60
N SER A 252 12.34 6.30 -12.84
CA SER A 252 13.00 7.55 -12.47
C SER A 252 12.38 8.05 -11.17
N GLU A 253 13.17 8.12 -10.10
CA GLU A 253 12.70 8.67 -8.83
C GLU A 253 12.99 10.17 -8.71
N HIS A 254 12.04 10.90 -8.12
CA HIS A 254 12.13 12.32 -7.81
C HIS A 254 11.76 12.57 -6.35
N ILE A 255 12.25 13.68 -5.79
CA ILE A 255 11.85 14.15 -4.46
C ILE A 255 11.06 15.44 -4.64
N LEU A 256 9.75 15.37 -4.38
CA LEU A 256 8.84 16.50 -4.41
C LEU A 256 8.87 17.24 -3.06
N THR A 257 8.77 18.56 -3.10
CA THR A 257 8.60 19.42 -1.93
C THR A 257 7.32 20.24 -2.03
N ASP A 258 6.99 20.98 -0.96
CA ASP A 258 5.87 21.93 -0.92
C ASP A 258 4.49 21.34 -1.26
N LEU A 259 4.34 20.04 -1.06
CA LEU A 259 3.05 19.36 -1.06
C LEU A 259 2.44 19.40 0.33
N GLN A 260 1.12 19.54 0.37
CA GLN A 260 0.32 19.47 1.58
C GLN A 260 -0.74 18.39 1.46
N PHE A 261 -1.10 17.81 2.59
CA PHE A 261 -2.25 16.94 2.77
C PHE A 261 -3.09 17.48 3.91
N ASP A 262 -4.38 17.68 3.70
CA ASP A 262 -5.29 18.20 4.73
C ASP A 262 -4.76 19.49 5.38
N GLU A 263 -4.32 20.43 4.53
CA GLU A 263 -3.75 21.75 4.90
C GLU A 263 -2.44 21.69 5.72
N ARG A 264 -1.79 20.53 5.75
CA ARG A 264 -0.54 20.31 6.49
C ARG A 264 0.61 19.91 5.56
N PRO A 265 1.81 20.47 5.74
CA PRO A 265 2.95 20.17 4.87
C PRO A 265 3.44 18.73 5.03
N LEU A 266 3.73 18.07 3.89
CA LEU A 266 4.35 16.75 3.84
C LEU A 266 5.88 16.79 3.96
N GLY A 267 6.49 17.97 3.78
CA GLY A 267 7.93 18.10 3.67
C GLY A 267 8.42 17.54 2.33
N GLN A 268 9.16 16.45 2.36
CA GLN A 268 9.67 15.76 1.19
C GLN A 268 8.87 14.47 0.93
N LEU A 269 8.48 14.24 -0.32
CA LEU A 269 7.83 13.02 -0.80
C LEU A 269 8.64 12.43 -1.95
N ARG A 270 9.07 11.18 -1.84
CA ARG A 270 9.74 10.49 -2.93
C ARG A 270 8.68 9.87 -3.82
N VAL A 271 8.80 10.10 -5.12
CA VAL A 271 7.86 9.55 -6.10
C VAL A 271 8.61 8.85 -7.22
N SER A 272 8.06 7.73 -7.68
CA SER A 272 8.46 7.11 -8.93
C SER A 272 7.69 7.74 -10.09
N GLU A 273 8.41 8.16 -11.12
CA GLU A 273 7.82 8.64 -12.39
C GLU A 273 7.29 7.46 -13.20
N ASN A 274 6.10 7.62 -13.79
CA ASN A 274 5.53 6.72 -14.79
C ASN A 274 5.09 7.49 -16.06
N GLY A 275 4.78 6.73 -17.12
CA GLY A 275 4.39 7.26 -18.43
C GLY A 275 2.91 7.06 -18.80
N ASN A 276 2.03 6.79 -17.84
CA ASN A 276 0.66 6.34 -18.12
C ASN A 276 -0.44 7.05 -17.29
N ASP A 277 -0.21 8.30 -16.89
CA ASP A 277 -1.19 9.16 -16.20
C ASP A 277 -1.72 8.53 -14.90
N LYS A 278 -0.84 7.81 -14.19
CA LYS A 278 -1.15 7.14 -12.92
C LYS A 278 -0.58 7.93 -11.75
N TYR A 279 -1.41 8.13 -10.74
CA TYR A 279 -1.06 8.88 -9.53
C TYR A 279 -1.53 8.10 -8.32
N ALA A 280 -0.59 7.72 -7.46
CA ALA A 280 -0.95 7.11 -6.19
C ALA A 280 0.02 7.45 -5.06
N LEU A 281 -0.50 7.34 -3.84
CA LEU A 281 0.21 7.44 -2.59
C LEU A 281 0.42 6.03 -2.04
N GLY A 282 1.70 5.65 -1.95
CA GLY A 282 2.13 4.36 -1.47
C GLY A 282 2.25 4.30 0.06
N LEU A 283 2.86 3.22 0.54
CA LEU A 283 3.16 3.03 1.97
C LEU A 283 4.13 4.08 2.51
N ASP A 284 4.98 4.70 1.69
CA ASP A 284 5.82 5.83 2.10
C ASP A 284 5.00 7.07 2.56
N PHE A 285 3.77 7.20 2.07
CA PHE A 285 2.79 8.17 2.56
C PHE A 285 2.02 7.63 3.78
N VAL A 286 1.49 6.40 3.73
CA VAL A 286 0.71 5.82 4.85
C VAL A 286 1.54 5.67 6.12
N ASN A 287 2.83 5.37 5.99
CA ASN A 287 3.75 5.23 7.12
C ASN A 287 4.13 6.60 7.74
N ARG A 288 3.56 7.72 7.25
CA ARG A 288 3.70 9.05 7.85
C ARG A 288 2.90 9.23 9.13
N PHE A 289 1.78 8.53 9.23
CA PHE A 289 0.85 8.63 10.33
C PHE A 289 1.28 7.72 11.49
N LYS A 290 0.87 8.07 12.71
CA LYS A 290 0.97 7.15 13.87
C LYS A 290 -0.07 6.05 13.76
N ARG A 291 -1.31 6.46 13.46
CA ARG A 291 -2.41 5.58 13.09
C ARG A 291 -3.10 6.12 11.86
N PHE A 292 -3.49 5.24 10.95
CA PHE A 292 -4.20 5.57 9.72
C PHE A 292 -5.32 4.55 9.49
N ALA A 293 -6.55 5.04 9.32
CA ALA A 293 -7.73 4.22 9.18
C ALA A 293 -8.43 4.48 7.84
N ILE A 294 -8.81 3.40 7.16
CA ILE A 294 -9.66 3.43 5.97
C ILE A 294 -11.03 2.91 6.40
N ILE A 295 -12.07 3.73 6.24
CA ILE A 295 -13.43 3.45 6.71
C ILE A 295 -14.39 3.51 5.51
N PRO A 296 -14.48 2.42 4.71
CA PRO A 296 -15.21 2.42 3.45
C PRO A 296 -16.70 2.76 3.58
N GLY A 297 -17.36 2.21 4.61
CA GLY A 297 -18.78 2.47 4.86
C GLY A 297 -19.12 3.93 5.20
N ARG A 298 -18.10 4.79 5.40
CA ARG A 298 -18.27 6.24 5.61
C ARG A 298 -17.53 7.08 4.57
N MET A 299 -16.88 6.46 3.58
CA MET A 299 -15.99 7.13 2.62
C MET A 299 -15.00 8.08 3.30
N MET A 300 -14.42 7.61 4.41
CA MET A 300 -13.61 8.42 5.31
C MET A 300 -12.25 7.79 5.57
N ILE A 301 -11.23 8.64 5.61
CA ILE A 301 -9.93 8.30 6.17
C ILE A 301 -9.79 9.07 7.47
N CYS A 302 -9.33 8.39 8.52
CA CYS A 302 -9.00 9.01 9.79
C CYS A 302 -7.56 8.74 10.16
N TYR A 303 -6.89 9.68 10.84
CA TYR A 303 -5.50 9.52 11.18
C TYR A 303 -5.09 10.30 12.43
N ASP A 304 -4.00 9.86 13.05
CA ASP A 304 -3.26 10.62 14.05
C ASP A 304 -1.88 10.96 13.52
N ALA A 305 -1.50 12.23 13.62
CA ALA A 305 -0.19 12.68 13.20
C ALA A 305 0.29 13.87 14.02
N GLY A 306 1.38 13.67 14.78
CA GLY A 306 2.09 14.80 15.39
C GLY A 306 2.60 15.77 14.34
N SER A 307 3.26 15.25 13.30
CA SER A 307 3.67 16.00 12.10
C SER A 307 3.65 15.07 10.89
N LEU A 308 3.21 15.59 9.75
CA LEU A 308 3.32 14.90 8.45
C LEU A 308 4.62 15.26 7.72
N ALA A 309 5.22 16.39 8.08
CA ALA A 309 6.43 16.88 7.47
C ALA A 309 7.61 15.97 7.82
N ARG A 310 8.21 15.36 6.79
CA ARG A 310 9.43 14.57 6.91
C ARG A 310 10.49 15.05 5.94
N GLN A 311 11.74 15.02 6.37
CA GLN A 311 12.89 15.07 5.48
C GLN A 311 13.31 13.64 5.17
N LEU A 312 13.63 13.38 3.92
CA LEU A 312 14.09 12.08 3.47
C LEU A 312 15.63 12.05 3.53
N PRO A 313 16.22 10.95 4.03
CA PRO A 313 17.65 10.76 3.90
C PRO A 313 18.03 10.68 2.41
N PRO A 314 19.16 11.29 2.01
CA PRO A 314 19.64 11.18 0.64
C PRO A 314 20.03 9.72 0.37
N PHE A 315 19.69 9.24 -0.82
CA PHE A 315 20.30 8.01 -1.31
C PHE A 315 21.74 8.30 -1.71
N LEU A 316 22.66 7.54 -1.13
CA LEU A 316 24.10 7.61 -1.38
C LEU A 316 24.55 6.56 -2.41
N ARG A 317 23.67 5.60 -2.70
CA ARG A 317 23.87 4.48 -3.62
C ARG A 317 22.52 3.84 -3.96
N ASN A 318 22.54 2.93 -4.92
CA ASN A 318 21.39 2.13 -5.34
C ASN A 318 21.78 0.66 -5.42
N ILE A 319 21.72 -0.02 -4.27
CA ILE A 319 21.96 -1.45 -4.08
C ILE A 319 20.61 -2.12 -3.83
N ALA A 320 20.18 -2.90 -4.81
CA ALA A 320 19.01 -3.75 -4.78
C ALA A 320 19.31 -5.08 -4.07
N VAL A 321 18.31 -5.53 -3.33
CA VAL A 321 18.29 -6.79 -2.57
C VAL A 321 16.99 -7.51 -2.94
N ARG A 322 17.06 -8.83 -3.08
CA ARG A 322 15.89 -9.69 -3.23
C ARG A 322 15.89 -10.80 -2.18
N PHE A 323 14.75 -11.43 -2.00
CA PHE A 323 14.61 -12.71 -1.32
C PHE A 323 14.65 -13.85 -2.33
N ASP A 324 15.46 -14.89 -2.08
CA ASP A 324 15.62 -16.03 -3.00
C ASP A 324 14.73 -17.25 -2.65
N GLY A 325 13.76 -17.06 -1.75
CA GLY A 325 12.97 -18.14 -1.15
C GLY A 325 13.49 -18.59 0.21
N LYS A 326 14.73 -18.20 0.60
CA LYS A 326 15.29 -18.53 1.92
C LYS A 326 16.14 -17.43 2.55
N HIS A 327 16.87 -16.65 1.75
CA HIS A 327 17.84 -15.66 2.21
C HIS A 327 17.64 -14.33 1.49
N LEU A 328 18.23 -13.28 2.06
CA LEU A 328 18.41 -12.01 1.39
C LEU A 328 19.66 -12.06 0.50
N GLN A 329 19.55 -11.58 -0.73
CA GLN A 329 20.58 -11.67 -1.75
C GLN A 329 20.75 -10.34 -2.47
N ILE A 330 22.01 -9.89 -2.66
CA ILE A 330 22.34 -8.79 -3.56
C ILE A 330 22.01 -9.23 -4.99
N TYR A 331 21.06 -8.56 -5.63
CA TYR A 331 20.60 -8.94 -6.96
C TYR A 331 19.94 -7.77 -7.69
N TYR A 332 19.76 -7.91 -9.01
CA TYR A 332 19.21 -6.88 -9.91
C TYR A 332 20.06 -5.62 -10.08
N ASN A 333 21.30 -5.61 -9.60
CA ASN A 333 22.20 -4.47 -9.71
C ASN A 333 22.99 -4.48 -11.02
N ASP A 334 23.39 -3.29 -11.47
CA ASP A 334 24.51 -3.17 -12.41
C ASP A 334 25.80 -3.60 -11.71
N GLU A 335 26.55 -4.51 -12.32
CA GLU A 335 27.80 -5.00 -11.76
C GLU A 335 28.83 -3.88 -11.58
N GLN A 336 28.87 -2.90 -12.49
CA GLN A 336 29.78 -1.76 -12.40
C GLN A 336 29.46 -0.88 -11.18
N ALA A 337 28.19 -0.78 -10.80
CA ALA A 337 27.78 -0.04 -9.61
C ALA A 337 28.16 -0.77 -8.30
N LEU A 338 28.37 -2.09 -8.33
CA LEU A 338 28.75 -2.87 -7.15
C LEU A 338 30.27 -2.93 -6.91
N ILE A 339 31.09 -2.79 -7.96
CA ILE A 339 32.56 -2.89 -7.88
C ILE A 339 33.18 -2.00 -6.79
N PRO A 340 32.81 -0.71 -6.64
CA PRO A 340 33.38 0.17 -5.62
C PRO A 340 33.18 -0.34 -4.19
N TYR A 341 32.17 -1.19 -3.98
CA TYR A 341 31.79 -1.72 -2.67
C TYR A 341 32.29 -3.16 -2.46
N GLY A 342 32.96 -3.77 -3.44
CA GLY A 342 33.39 -5.17 -3.37
C GLY A 342 32.25 -6.20 -3.34
N LEU A 343 31.02 -5.76 -3.59
CA LEU A 343 29.81 -6.59 -3.65
C LEU A 343 29.66 -7.22 -5.04
N LYS A 344 28.90 -8.31 -5.12
CA LYS A 344 28.50 -8.94 -6.37
C LYS A 344 27.03 -9.35 -6.31
N ASN A 345 26.38 -9.36 -7.48
CA ASN A 345 25.12 -10.09 -7.60
C ASN A 345 25.36 -11.55 -7.19
N SER A 346 24.38 -12.13 -6.50
CA SER A 346 24.40 -13.46 -5.88
C SER A 346 25.04 -13.56 -4.48
N ASP A 347 25.64 -12.48 -3.96
CA ASP A 347 26.07 -12.45 -2.56
C ASP A 347 24.87 -12.61 -1.63
N LEU A 348 24.91 -13.64 -0.77
CA LEU A 348 23.89 -13.83 0.26
C LEU A 348 24.25 -12.97 1.47
N ILE A 349 23.32 -12.13 1.93
CA ILE A 349 23.53 -11.27 3.09
C ILE A 349 23.33 -12.11 4.35
N GLU A 350 24.40 -12.30 5.12
CA GLU A 350 24.34 -12.99 6.42
C GLU A 350 24.10 -11.98 7.55
N ARG A 351 24.87 -10.87 7.56
CA ARG A 351 24.74 -9.80 8.56
C ARG A 351 25.03 -8.42 7.98
N VAL A 352 24.36 -7.41 8.53
CA VAL A 352 24.71 -6.00 8.35
C VAL A 352 24.91 -5.40 9.75
N ASN A 353 26.07 -4.79 9.99
CA ASN A 353 26.49 -4.26 11.30
C ASN A 353 26.34 -5.29 12.45
N GLY A 354 26.64 -6.55 12.17
CA GLY A 354 26.56 -7.65 13.14
C GLY A 354 25.14 -8.20 13.37
N VAL A 355 24.10 -7.58 12.80
CA VAL A 355 22.70 -8.00 12.89
C VAL A 355 22.34 -8.91 11.72
N ALA A 356 21.76 -10.07 12.01
CA ALA A 356 21.17 -10.95 11.01
C ALA A 356 19.69 -10.56 10.83
N TYR A 357 19.35 -10.02 9.67
CA TYR A 357 17.98 -9.59 9.36
C TYR A 357 17.16 -10.76 8.84
N ARG A 358 15.89 -10.84 9.27
CA ARG A 358 14.95 -11.79 8.67
C ARG A 358 14.63 -11.35 7.24
N PRO A 359 14.31 -12.28 6.33
CA PRO A 359 13.92 -11.93 4.96
C PRO A 359 12.81 -10.88 4.88
N ILE A 360 11.79 -10.96 5.74
CA ILE A 360 10.68 -9.98 5.81
C ILE A 360 11.14 -8.56 6.19
N GLU A 361 12.37 -8.38 6.67
CA GLU A 361 12.96 -7.09 7.02
C GLU A 361 13.82 -6.51 5.89
N ILE A 362 13.62 -6.99 4.65
CA ILE A 362 14.37 -6.60 3.46
C ILE A 362 14.44 -5.09 3.24
N ASP A 363 13.37 -4.34 3.56
CA ASP A 363 13.34 -2.89 3.38
C ASP A 363 14.27 -2.17 4.36
N LYS A 364 14.41 -2.67 5.59
CA LYS A 364 15.39 -2.15 6.56
C LYS A 364 16.82 -2.35 6.02
N VAL A 365 17.07 -3.50 5.41
CA VAL A 365 18.37 -3.80 4.78
C VAL A 365 18.59 -2.86 3.59
N ARG A 366 17.63 -2.70 2.69
CA ARG A 366 17.72 -1.78 1.55
C ARG A 366 17.94 -0.33 2.02
N GLU A 367 17.24 0.12 3.04
CA GLU A 367 17.41 1.48 3.59
C GLU A 367 18.84 1.68 4.11
N LEU A 368 19.34 0.77 4.95
CA LEU A 368 20.71 0.82 5.46
C LEU A 368 21.71 0.87 4.30
N LEU A 369 21.59 -0.09 3.37
CA LEU A 369 22.44 -0.20 2.21
C LEU A 369 22.39 1.03 1.32
N ASN A 370 21.33 1.85 1.30
CA ASN A 370 21.23 2.96 0.35
C ASN A 370 21.44 4.34 0.97
N THR A 371 21.35 4.47 2.31
CA THR A 371 21.40 5.77 2.99
C THR A 371 22.59 5.93 3.94
N SER A 372 23.24 4.83 4.34
CA SER A 372 24.37 4.89 5.28
C SER A 372 25.61 5.48 4.64
N LYS A 373 26.37 6.27 5.40
CA LYS A 373 27.60 6.93 4.93
C LYS A 373 28.60 5.91 4.37
N PRO A 374 29.38 6.25 3.32
CA PRO A 374 30.42 5.37 2.81
C PRO A 374 31.40 4.91 3.89
N GLY A 375 31.71 3.61 3.88
CA GLY A 375 32.60 2.93 4.84
C GLY A 375 32.02 2.72 6.24
N SER A 376 30.77 3.10 6.49
CA SER A 376 30.15 2.96 7.82
C SER A 376 29.46 1.63 8.04
N LEU A 377 29.12 0.89 6.97
CA LEU A 377 28.48 -0.41 7.10
C LEU A 377 29.51 -1.53 7.07
N LYS A 378 29.35 -2.48 7.98
CA LYS A 378 30.08 -3.75 7.97
C LYS A 378 29.12 -4.86 7.58
N MET A 379 29.27 -5.37 6.37
CA MET A 379 28.51 -6.50 5.87
C MET A 379 29.30 -7.79 6.02
N ARG A 380 28.58 -8.86 6.34
CA ARG A 380 29.08 -10.23 6.17
C ARG A 380 28.20 -10.92 5.15
N VAL A 381 28.82 -11.38 4.07
CA VAL A 381 28.13 -12.04 2.95
C VAL A 381 28.69 -13.42 2.68
N ILE A 382 27.87 -14.32 2.13
CA ILE A 382 28.31 -15.61 1.62
C ILE A 382 28.38 -15.54 0.10
N ARG A 383 29.58 -15.78 -0.44
CA ARG A 383 29.85 -15.86 -1.88
C ARG A 383 30.41 -17.23 -2.19
N GLU A 384 29.72 -17.99 -3.05
CA GLU A 384 30.15 -19.34 -3.46
C GLU A 384 30.49 -20.24 -2.25
N GLY A 385 29.68 -20.14 -1.18
CA GLY A 385 29.86 -20.91 0.06
C GLY A 385 30.94 -20.38 1.03
N LYS A 386 31.63 -19.28 0.70
CA LYS A 386 32.65 -18.66 1.58
C LYS A 386 32.13 -17.36 2.19
N ALA A 387 32.35 -17.19 3.49
CA ALA A 387 32.05 -15.95 4.19
C ALA A 387 33.08 -14.87 3.87
N LEU A 388 32.61 -13.66 3.60
CA LEU A 388 33.40 -12.47 3.32
C LEU A 388 32.89 -11.32 4.18
N ASP A 389 33.80 -10.61 4.85
CA ASP A 389 33.49 -9.37 5.54
C ASP A 389 33.84 -8.19 4.62
N ILE A 390 32.88 -7.30 4.38
CA ILE A 390 32.97 -6.19 3.44
C ILE A 390 32.57 -4.90 4.17
N ALA A 391 33.38 -3.86 4.05
CA ALA A 391 33.03 -2.53 4.52
C ALA A 391 32.54 -1.69 3.34
N ILE A 392 31.33 -1.14 3.44
CA ILE A 392 30.71 -0.32 2.38
C ILE A 392 30.28 1.05 2.86
#